data_AF-A0A915JAI6-F1
#
_entry.id   AF-A0A915JAI6-F1
#
_cell.length_a   1.000
_cell.length_b   1.000
_cell.length_c   1.000
_cell.angle_alpha   90.00
_cell.angle_beta   90.00
_cell.angle_gamma   90.00
#
_symmetry.space_group_name_H-M   'P 1'
#
loop_
_entity.id
_entity.type
_entity.pdbx_description
1 polymer ?
#
loop_
_entity_poly.entity_id
_entity_poly.type
_entity_poly.pdbx_seq_one_letter_code
_entity_poly.pdbx_strand_id
1 'polypeptide(L)'
;SISACNLPYDLVRLPSSVPPKLNCHEGDLVEAHIKCMEGTGELGFGWVQARVLALKGDFVVLDLPSSTNTKDIVSLDKIRPVNRNPNLTYACFKTTKIEVPEDMRDYSQKNEAHLDFQKAVDNILVTYDSSSNCIII
;
A
#
# COMPACT_ATOMS: atom_id res chain seq x y z
N SER A 1 4.91 -9.78 -12.63
CA SER A 1 6.14 -9.40 -11.92
C SER A 1 5.98 -7.97 -11.45
N ILE A 2 5.93 -7.72 -10.14
CA ILE A 2 5.92 -6.35 -9.63
C ILE A 2 7.33 -5.83 -9.85
N SER A 3 7.49 -4.91 -10.80
CA SER A 3 8.78 -4.28 -11.04
C SER A 3 9.11 -3.44 -9.80
N ALA A 4 10.29 -3.65 -9.20
CA ALA A 4 10.70 -2.87 -8.04
C ALA A 4 10.90 -1.42 -8.47
N CYS A 5 9.97 -0.54 -8.07
CA CYS A 5 10.07 0.89 -8.30
C CYS A 5 10.61 1.57 -7.05
N ASN A 6 11.73 2.28 -7.20
CA ASN A 6 12.27 3.12 -6.13
C ASN A 6 11.42 4.38 -6.01
N LEU A 7 10.52 4.41 -5.03
CA LEU A 7 9.66 5.55 -4.76
C LEU A 7 10.24 6.40 -3.62
N PRO A 8 10.21 7.74 -3.72
CA PRO A 8 10.45 8.63 -2.60
C PRO A 8 9.50 8.34 -1.44
N TYR A 9 9.98 8.48 -0.20
CA TYR A 9 9.17 8.21 1.00
C TYR A 9 7.90 9.07 1.06
N ASP A 10 7.96 10.31 0.57
CA ASP A 10 6.81 11.22 0.51
C ASP A 10 5.67 10.75 -0.41
N LEU A 11 5.93 9.77 -1.29
CA LEU A 11 4.92 9.18 -2.18
C LEU A 11 4.35 7.87 -1.63
N VAL A 12 4.81 7.40 -0.48
CA VAL A 12 4.39 6.13 0.12
C VAL A 12 3.71 6.39 1.46
N ARG A 13 2.57 5.74 1.69
CA ARG A 13 1.86 5.77 2.98
C ARG A 13 1.28 4.40 3.27
N LEU A 14 1.09 4.09 4.55
CA LEU A 14 0.44 2.84 4.96
C LEU A 14 -1.03 2.81 4.50
N PRO A 15 -1.57 1.63 4.17
CA PRO A 15 -2.99 1.48 3.84
C PRO A 15 -3.86 1.95 5.01
N SER A 16 -5.03 2.53 4.71
CA SER A 16 -5.97 2.95 5.74
C SER A 16 -6.37 1.75 6.61
N SER A 17 -6.23 1.89 7.93
CA SER A 17 -6.66 0.86 8.90
C SER A 17 -8.18 0.84 9.10
N VAL A 18 -8.90 1.82 8.52
CA VAL A 18 -10.34 1.96 8.70
C VAL A 18 -11.07 1.05 7.70
N PRO A 19 -11.98 0.18 8.15
CA PRO A 19 -12.76 -0.65 7.26
C PRO A 19 -13.62 0.23 6.32
N PRO A 20 -13.91 -0.23 5.09
CA PRO A 20 -14.63 0.55 4.07
C PRO A 20 -16.11 0.85 4.42
N LYS A 21 -16.59 0.50 5.62
CA LYS A 21 -17.94 0.82 6.06
C LYS A 21 -18.02 2.31 6.43
N LEU A 22 -18.35 3.13 5.45
CA LEU A 22 -18.53 4.56 5.61
C LEU A 22 -19.99 4.95 5.37
N ASN A 23 -20.60 5.59 6.36
CA ASN A 23 -21.76 6.45 6.14
C ASN A 23 -21.21 7.81 5.68
N CYS A 24 -21.04 8.00 4.37
CA CYS A 24 -20.70 9.31 3.80
C CYS A 24 -21.97 10.08 3.46
N HIS A 25 -21.84 11.40 3.36
CA HIS A 25 -22.91 12.31 2.94
C HIS A 25 -22.50 13.06 1.66
N GLU A 26 -23.49 13.69 1.02
CA GLU A 26 -23.25 14.57 -0.11
C GLU A 26 -22.35 15.73 0.32
N GLY A 27 -21.28 15.98 -0.45
CA GLY A 27 -20.25 16.98 -0.16
C GLY A 27 -19.00 16.44 0.54
N ASP A 28 -19.05 15.22 1.11
CA ASP A 28 -17.91 14.63 1.81
C ASP A 28 -16.75 14.29 0.87
N LEU A 29 -15.53 14.33 1.40
CA LEU A 29 -14.32 13.91 0.70
C LEU A 29 -14.00 12.47 1.07
N VAL A 30 -13.90 11.59 0.05
CA VAL A 30 -13.66 10.16 0.21
C VAL A 30 -12.55 9.70 -0.72
N GLU A 31 -12.01 8.51 -0.48
CA GLU A 31 -11.17 7.82 -1.46
C GLU A 31 -11.98 6.72 -2.13
N ALA A 32 -11.96 6.70 -3.45
CA ALA A 32 -12.66 5.71 -4.26
C ALA A 32 -11.69 4.83 -5.02
N HIS A 33 -11.98 3.54 -5.06
CA HIS A 33 -11.20 2.57 -5.78
C HIS A 33 -11.64 2.54 -7.25
N ILE A 34 -10.99 3.37 -8.07
CA ILE A 34 -11.32 3.55 -9.48
C ILE A 34 -10.18 3.08 -10.38
N LYS A 35 -10.51 2.87 -11.65
CA LYS A 35 -9.55 2.49 -12.68
C LYS A 35 -8.88 3.75 -13.20
N CYS A 36 -7.56 3.87 -12.99
CA CYS A 36 -6.77 4.97 -13.50
C CYS A 36 -5.91 4.51 -14.67
N MET A 37 -5.76 5.39 -15.65
CA MET A 37 -4.80 5.20 -16.73
C MET A 37 -3.44 5.64 -16.19
N GLU A 38 -2.54 4.69 -15.92
CA GLU A 38 -1.14 5.02 -15.68
C GLU A 38 -0.47 5.35 -17.03
N GLY A 39 0.51 6.25 -17.01
CA GLY A 39 1.19 6.80 -18.19
C GLY A 39 1.91 5.77 -19.09
N THR A 40 1.79 4.47 -18.79
CA THR A 40 2.31 3.33 -19.56
C THR A 40 1.23 2.61 -20.39
N GLY A 41 -0.02 3.05 -20.37
CA GLY A 41 -1.10 2.48 -21.21
C GLY A 41 -1.76 1.21 -20.65
N GLU A 42 -1.28 0.70 -19.52
CA GLU A 42 -1.99 -0.31 -18.74
C GLU A 42 -2.90 0.37 -17.71
N LEU A 43 -4.12 -0.15 -17.58
CA LEU A 43 -5.11 0.38 -16.65
C LEU A 43 -4.93 -0.27 -15.27
N GLY A 44 -4.40 0.48 -14.32
CA GLY A 44 -4.31 0.08 -12.91
C GLY A 44 -5.57 0.48 -12.13
N PHE A 45 -5.90 -0.26 -11.07
CA PHE A 45 -6.87 0.20 -10.08
C PHE A 45 -6.14 0.87 -8.92
N GLY A 46 -6.65 2.02 -8.48
CA GLY A 46 -6.04 2.80 -7.40
C GLY A 46 -7.07 3.54 -6.57
N TRP A 47 -6.66 3.96 -5.37
CA TRP A 47 -7.45 4.80 -4.49
C TRP A 47 -7.25 6.27 -4.86
N VAL A 48 -8.30 6.93 -5.33
CA VAL A 48 -8.29 8.33 -5.73
C VAL A 48 -9.19 9.13 -4.81
N GLN A 49 -8.69 10.27 -4.35
CA GLN A 49 -9.48 11.20 -3.55
C GLN A 49 -10.52 11.90 -4.44
N ALA A 50 -11.79 11.83 -4.03
CA ALA A 50 -12.93 12.32 -4.79
C ALA A 50 -13.96 12.94 -3.84
N ARG A 51 -14.81 13.85 -4.35
CA ARG A 51 -15.91 14.44 -3.59
C ARG A 51 -17.21 13.72 -3.89
N VAL A 52 -17.99 13.39 -2.87
CA VAL A 52 -19.33 12.83 -3.01
C VAL A 52 -20.27 13.91 -3.54
N LEU A 53 -20.87 13.68 -4.70
CA LEU A 53 -21.88 14.58 -5.26
C LEU A 53 -23.29 14.15 -4.88
N ALA A 54 -23.57 12.86 -4.98
CA ALA A 54 -24.89 12.31 -4.71
C ALA A 54 -24.79 10.88 -4.20
N LEU A 55 -25.75 10.50 -3.36
CA LEU A 55 -25.89 9.15 -2.82
C LEU A 55 -27.26 8.60 -3.21
N LYS A 56 -27.28 7.45 -3.87
CA LYS A 56 -28.52 6.81 -4.31
C LYS A 56 -28.48 5.31 -4.02
N GLY A 57 -29.03 4.94 -2.87
CA GLY A 57 -29.00 3.56 -2.38
C GLY A 57 -27.55 3.12 -2.16
N ASP A 58 -27.13 2.06 -2.85
CA ASP A 58 -25.78 1.51 -2.75
C ASP A 58 -24.75 2.15 -3.71
N PHE A 59 -25.16 3.17 -4.46
CA PHE A 59 -24.31 3.86 -5.44
C PHE A 59 -23.98 5.29 -5.01
N VAL A 60 -22.74 5.68 -5.29
CA VAL A 60 -22.20 7.00 -4.99
C VAL A 60 -21.73 7.64 -6.28
N VAL A 61 -22.19 8.87 -6.52
CA VAL A 61 -21.69 9.71 -7.62
C VAL A 61 -20.54 10.54 -7.08
N LEU A 62 -19.38 10.47 -7.74
CA LEU A 62 -18.15 11.11 -7.32
C LEU A 62 -17.70 12.16 -8.34
N ASP A 63 -17.17 13.27 -7.83
CA ASP A 63 -16.44 14.29 -8.59
C ASP A 63 -14.93 14.06 -8.40
N LEU A 64 -14.23 13.76 -9.50
CA LEU A 64 -12.80 13.53 -9.49
C LEU A 64 -12.05 14.86 -9.70
N PRO A 65 -10.97 15.14 -8.95
CA PRO A 65 -10.21 16.39 -9.03
C PRO A 65 -9.32 16.51 -10.28
N SER A 66 -9.51 15.65 -11.30
CA SER A 66 -8.80 15.79 -12.58
C SER A 66 -9.13 17.13 -13.23
N SER A 67 -8.19 17.70 -13.98
CA SER A 67 -8.34 18.91 -14.80
C SER A 67 -9.51 18.87 -15.81
N THR A 68 -10.23 17.74 -15.91
CA THR A 68 -11.34 17.49 -16.83
C THR A 68 -12.70 17.27 -16.16
N ASN A 69 -12.87 17.48 -14.84
CA ASN A 69 -14.16 17.32 -14.12
C ASN A 69 -14.91 16.03 -14.52
N THR A 70 -14.23 14.89 -14.45
CA THR A 70 -14.82 13.59 -14.80
C THR A 70 -15.63 13.08 -13.60
N LYS A 71 -16.90 12.76 -13.83
CA LYS A 71 -17.77 12.13 -12.84
C LYS A 71 -17.71 10.62 -12.97
N ASP A 72 -17.63 9.93 -11.85
CA ASP A 72 -17.64 8.46 -11.80
C ASP A 72 -18.73 7.96 -10.85
N ILE A 73 -19.24 6.76 -11.09
CA ILE A 73 -20.28 6.14 -10.27
C ILE A 73 -19.72 4.82 -9.76
N VAL A 74 -19.55 4.74 -8.44
CA VAL A 74 -19.03 3.56 -7.78
C VAL A 74 -20.01 3.07 -6.72
N SER A 75 -19.90 1.80 -6.37
CA SER A 75 -20.64 1.23 -5.26
C SER A 75 -20.07 1.68 -3.91
N LEU A 76 -20.89 1.73 -2.86
CA LEU A 76 -20.47 2.06 -1.50
C LEU A 76 -19.34 1.15 -0.96
N ASP A 77 -19.23 -0.09 -1.44
CA ASP A 77 -18.13 -1.00 -1.06
C ASP A 77 -16.77 -0.60 -1.64
N LYS A 78 -16.75 0.27 -2.65
CA LYS A 78 -15.54 0.77 -3.32
C LYS A 78 -15.07 2.12 -2.81
N ILE A 79 -15.74 2.69 -1.81
CA ILE A 79 -15.31 3.92 -1.17
C ILE A 79 -14.73 3.62 0.21
N ARG A 80 -13.86 4.50 0.68
CA ARG A 80 -13.36 4.51 2.05
C ARG A 80 -13.14 5.95 2.50
N PRO A 81 -13.10 6.22 3.81
CA PRO A 81 -12.68 7.54 4.29
C PRO A 81 -11.24 7.82 3.85
N VAL A 82 -10.94 9.10 3.61
CA VAL A 82 -9.61 9.55 3.17
C VAL A 82 -8.54 9.00 4.11
N ASN A 83 -7.50 8.42 3.53
CA ASN A 83 -6.42 7.83 4.31
C ASN A 83 -5.64 8.95 5.03
N ARG A 84 -5.74 8.96 6.36
CA ARG A 84 -5.08 9.93 7.24
C ARG A 84 -3.68 9.48 7.68
N ASN A 85 -3.21 8.32 7.24
CA ASN A 85 -1.85 7.90 7.54
C ASN A 85 -0.87 8.92 6.95
N PRO A 86 0.09 9.41 7.75
CA PRO A 86 1.12 10.29 7.22
C PRO A 86 1.93 9.55 6.16
N ASN A 87 2.57 10.34 5.30
CA ASN A 87 3.59 9.79 4.42
C ASN A 87 4.69 9.13 5.27
N LEU A 88 5.27 8.08 4.72
CA LEU A 88 6.39 7.42 5.35
C LEU A 88 7.58 8.37 5.35
N THR A 89 8.45 8.19 6.34
CA THR A 89 9.71 8.92 6.44
C THR A 89 10.86 7.94 6.48
N TYR A 90 12.09 8.42 6.33
CA TYR A 90 13.29 7.59 6.51
C TYR A 90 13.29 6.83 7.85
N ALA A 91 12.72 7.43 8.91
CA ALA A 91 12.66 6.80 10.24
C ALA A 91 11.66 5.63 10.32
N CYS A 92 10.75 5.50 9.36
CA CYS A 92 9.77 4.41 9.31
C CYS A 92 10.37 3.08 8.85
N PHE A 93 11.57 3.10 8.24
CA PHE A 93 12.25 1.92 7.76
C PHE A 93 13.59 1.78 8.48
N LYS A 94 13.85 0.58 9.00
CA LYS A 94 15.15 0.21 9.55
C LYS A 94 15.61 -1.02 8.82
N THR A 95 16.84 -0.99 8.36
CA THR A 95 17.48 -2.13 7.72
C THR A 95 18.76 -2.45 8.47
N THR A 96 18.89 -3.68 8.94
CA THR A 96 20.07 -4.18 9.64
C THR A 96 20.62 -5.39 8.91
N LYS A 97 21.95 -5.47 8.82
CA LYS A 97 22.64 -6.62 8.24
C LYS A 97 23.35 -7.40 9.34
N ILE A 98 23.20 -8.71 9.32
CA ILE A 98 23.85 -9.64 10.25
C ILE A 98 24.63 -10.66 9.43
N GLU A 99 25.94 -10.71 9.64
CA GLU A 99 26.80 -11.71 8.99
C GLU A 99 26.46 -13.11 9.48
N VAL A 100 26.33 -14.05 8.55
CA VAL A 100 26.03 -15.46 8.87
C VAL A 100 27.31 -16.29 8.87
N PRO A 101 27.64 -16.94 10.00
CA PRO A 101 28.73 -17.91 10.09
C PRO A 101 28.59 -19.03 9.05
N GLU A 102 29.71 -19.54 8.53
CA GLU A 102 29.73 -20.50 7.41
C GLU A 102 28.89 -21.76 7.65
N ASP A 103 28.91 -22.26 8.88
CA ASP A 103 28.16 -23.42 9.35
C ASP A 103 26.63 -23.21 9.35
N MET A 104 26.17 -21.96 9.37
CA MET A 104 24.75 -21.59 9.43
C MET A 104 24.18 -21.10 8.10
N ARG A 105 25.00 -20.95 7.05
CA ARG A 105 24.58 -20.40 5.74
C ARG A 105 23.60 -21.32 5.02
N ASP A 106 23.86 -22.62 4.97
CA ASP A 106 23.00 -23.61 4.32
C ASP A 106 21.59 -23.66 4.93
N TYR A 107 21.50 -23.42 6.24
CA TYR A 107 20.22 -23.29 6.93
C TYR A 107 19.54 -21.96 6.60
N SER A 108 20.27 -20.85 6.68
CA SER A 108 19.74 -19.49 6.49
C SER A 108 19.25 -19.21 5.06
N GLN A 109 19.73 -19.95 4.06
CA GLN A 109 19.25 -19.89 2.68
C GLN A 109 17.83 -20.44 2.49
N LYS A 110 17.31 -21.21 3.45
CA LYS A 110 15.96 -21.79 3.34
C LYS A 110 14.92 -20.71 3.59
N ASN A 111 13.92 -20.63 2.72
CA ASN A 111 12.79 -19.68 2.85
C ASN A 111 12.08 -19.75 4.20
N GLU A 112 12.11 -20.90 4.87
CA GLU A 112 11.40 -21.14 6.13
C GLU A 112 12.26 -20.87 7.38
N ALA A 113 13.58 -20.72 7.23
CA ALA A 113 14.52 -20.66 8.34
C ALA A 113 14.28 -19.50 9.30
N HIS A 114 13.68 -18.40 8.82
CA HIS A 114 13.47 -17.18 9.58
C HIS A 114 11.99 -16.84 9.77
N LEU A 115 11.06 -17.71 9.38
CA LEU A 115 9.63 -17.45 9.52
C LEU A 115 9.21 -17.31 10.98
N ASP A 116 9.71 -18.16 11.86
CA ASP A 116 9.36 -18.09 13.29
C ASP A 116 9.97 -16.86 13.96
N PHE A 117 11.15 -16.42 13.51
CA PHE A 117 11.75 -15.17 13.95
C PHE A 117 10.93 -13.95 13.48
N GLN A 118 10.49 -13.94 12.22
CA GLN A 118 9.59 -12.90 11.70
C GLN A 118 8.26 -12.85 12.47
N LYS A 119 7.66 -14.02 12.76
CA LYS A 119 6.42 -14.12 13.54
C LYS A 119 6.58 -13.66 14.98
N ALA A 120 7.73 -13.93 15.60
CA ALA A 120 7.97 -13.60 17.00
C ALA A 120 8.19 -12.09 17.22
N VAL A 121 8.90 -11.42 16.31
CA VAL A 121 9.19 -9.99 16.41
C VAL A 121 8.04 -9.13 15.88
N ASP A 122 7.30 -9.65 14.88
CA ASP A 122 6.25 -8.95 14.13
C ASP A 122 6.77 -7.71 13.38
N ASN A 123 6.18 -7.39 12.23
CA ASN A 123 6.55 -6.23 11.39
C ASN A 123 8.02 -6.18 10.91
N ILE A 124 8.69 -7.33 10.78
CA ILE A 124 10.03 -7.43 10.18
C ILE A 124 10.00 -8.34 8.95
N LEU A 125 10.90 -8.09 8.00
CA LEU A 125 11.12 -8.96 6.84
C LEU A 125 12.56 -9.44 6.87
N VAL A 126 12.75 -10.75 6.94
CA VAL A 126 14.08 -11.33 7.05
C VAL A 126 14.40 -12.06 5.75
N THR A 127 15.47 -11.65 5.09
CA THR A 127 15.92 -12.22 3.81
C THR A 127 17.41 -12.54 3.87
N TYR A 128 17.82 -13.62 3.21
CA TYR A 128 19.23 -13.98 3.11
C TYR A 128 19.81 -13.50 1.77
N ASP A 129 20.90 -12.73 1.82
CA ASP A 129 21.67 -12.35 0.64
C ASP A 129 22.87 -13.29 0.48
N SER A 130 22.79 -14.19 -0.50
CA SER A 130 23.87 -15.12 -0.85
C SER A 130 25.14 -14.44 -1.35
N SER A 131 25.07 -13.18 -1.81
CA SER A 131 26.23 -12.45 -2.32
C SER A 131 27.13 -11.97 -1.18
N SER A 132 26.52 -11.45 -0.11
CA SER A 132 27.22 -10.95 1.07
C SER A 132 27.25 -11.94 2.24
N ASN A 133 26.60 -13.10 2.10
CA ASN A 133 26.41 -14.09 3.17
C ASN A 133 25.82 -13.48 4.45
N CYS A 134 24.95 -12.49 4.28
CA CYS A 134 24.32 -11.76 5.37
C CYS A 134 22.81 -11.99 5.37
N ILE A 135 22.23 -12.00 6.55
CA ILE A 135 20.79 -11.81 6.73
C ILE A 135 20.49 -10.31 6.75
N ILE A 136 19.52 -9.89 5.96
CA ILE A 136 18.97 -8.55 5.90
C ILE A 136 17.62 -8.57 6.60
N ILE A 137 17.46 -7.71 7.61
CA ILE A 137 16.24 -7.49 8.38
C ILE A 137 15.77 -6.06 8.16
#